data_AF-A0A661PRU7-F1
#
_entry.id   AF-A0A661PRU7-F1
#
_cell.length_a   1.000
_cell.length_b   1.000
_cell.length_c   1.000
_cell.angle_alpha   90.00
_cell.angle_beta   90.00
_cell.angle_gamma   90.00
#
_symmetry.space_group_name_H-M   'P 1'
#
loop_
_entity.id
_entity.type
_entity.pdbx_description
1 polymer ?
#
loop_
_entity_poly.entity_id
_entity_poly.type
_entity_poly.pdbx_seq_one_letter_code
_entity_poly.pdbx_strand_id
1 'polypeptide(L)'
;KDAEWMGYRVSILKGLGVLDKDGKPTGRLEVVKAANMVRLTEESFNVEREAMVKVCQQCHSATYVKKNFENADQMIKASDEIFAEAIELVAKLYQDGILKSKTNMATFPYPDLLTFYEVDTHLEVLLYEMFMDYRQKSFQASFHFMPDYSTWYGLAKLKKTIVEMREIDKHMRMAHNHKAMTK
;
A
#
# COMPACT_ATOMS: atom_id res chain seq x y z
N LYS A 1 -15.64 -13.41 2.12
CA LYS A 1 -14.78 -12.24 1.84
C LYS A 1 -13.34 -12.62 2.15
N ASP A 2 -12.39 -12.11 1.37
CA ASP A 2 -10.97 -12.43 1.52
C ASP A 2 -10.38 -11.69 2.75
N ALA A 3 -10.33 -12.37 3.90
CA ALA A 3 -9.91 -11.77 5.16
C ALA A 3 -8.43 -11.33 5.13
N GLU A 4 -7.60 -12.06 4.40
CA GLU A 4 -6.19 -11.77 4.22
C GLU A 4 -6.01 -10.44 3.47
N TRP A 5 -6.66 -10.28 2.32
CA TRP A 5 -6.56 -9.03 1.56
C TRP A 5 -7.14 -7.83 2.33
N MET A 6 -8.20 -8.04 3.12
CA MET A 6 -8.72 -7.00 4.01
C MET A 6 -7.69 -6.57 5.06
N GLY A 7 -6.88 -7.49 5.59
CA GLY A 7 -5.76 -7.18 6.48
C GLY A 7 -4.75 -6.24 5.83
N TYR A 8 -4.33 -6.53 4.60
CA TYR A 8 -3.38 -5.68 3.86
C TYR A 8 -3.94 -4.27 3.64
N ARG A 9 -5.23 -4.18 3.29
CA ARG A 9 -5.91 -2.89 3.12
C ARG A 9 -5.97 -2.08 4.42
N VAL A 10 -6.13 -2.73 5.56
CA VAL A 10 -6.08 -2.04 6.86
C VAL A 10 -4.71 -1.40 7.08
N SER A 11 -3.61 -2.13 6.86
CA SER A 11 -2.26 -1.56 6.97
C SER A 11 -2.06 -0.37 6.03
N ILE A 12 -2.53 -0.46 4.79
CA ILE A 12 -2.49 0.65 3.82
C ILE A 12 -3.30 1.86 4.30
N LEU A 13 -4.51 1.65 4.83
CA LEU A 13 -5.35 2.73 5.35
C LEU A 13 -4.77 3.39 6.61
N LYS A 14 -4.04 2.64 7.44
CA LYS A 14 -3.24 3.20 8.55
C LYS A 14 -2.11 4.07 8.03
N GLY A 15 -1.36 3.60 7.03
CA GLY A 15 -0.30 4.37 6.37
C GLY A 15 -0.81 5.64 5.67
N LEU A 16 -2.04 5.63 5.16
CA LEU A 16 -2.71 6.82 4.61
C LEU A 16 -3.30 7.75 5.69
N GLY A 17 -3.26 7.34 6.96
CA GLY A 17 -3.87 8.04 8.08
C GLY A 17 -5.39 8.12 8.03
N VAL A 18 -6.06 7.30 7.20
CA VAL A 18 -7.53 7.16 7.18
C VAL A 18 -7.99 6.40 8.43
N LEU A 19 -7.19 5.43 8.85
CA LEU A 19 -7.34 4.73 10.13
C LEU A 19 -6.16 5.08 11.05
N ASP A 20 -6.41 5.06 12.36
CA ASP A 20 -5.37 5.17 13.37
C ASP A 20 -4.66 3.82 13.61
N LYS A 21 -3.67 3.82 14.52
CA LYS A 21 -2.92 2.61 14.89
C LYS A 21 -3.80 1.45 15.37
N ASP A 22 -4.96 1.74 15.96
CA ASP A 22 -5.92 0.76 16.49
C ASP A 22 -6.98 0.38 15.45
N GLY A 23 -6.90 0.91 14.22
CA GLY A 23 -7.82 0.64 13.13
C GLY A 23 -9.11 1.47 13.20
N LYS A 24 -9.17 2.52 14.02
CA LYS A 24 -10.33 3.40 14.12
C LYS A 24 -10.26 4.54 13.09
N PRO A 25 -11.39 4.98 12.53
CA PRO A 25 -11.42 6.13 11.63
C PRO A 25 -10.80 7.40 12.22
N THR A 26 -10.10 8.15 11.38
CA THR A 26 -9.60 9.49 11.71
C THR A 26 -10.42 10.59 11.01
N GLY A 27 -10.10 11.86 11.26
CA GLY A 27 -10.67 12.99 10.51
C GLY A 27 -10.42 12.94 9.00
N ARG A 28 -9.37 12.23 8.52
CA ARG A 28 -9.13 12.05 7.08
C ARG A 28 -10.24 11.24 6.41
N LEU A 29 -10.86 10.29 7.12
CA LEU A 29 -11.99 9.54 6.55
C LEU A 29 -13.16 10.45 6.20
N GLU A 30 -13.44 11.47 7.02
CA GLU A 30 -14.53 12.40 6.78
C GLU A 30 -14.26 13.30 5.56
N VAL A 31 -13.01 13.71 5.35
CA VAL A 31 -12.60 14.41 4.12
C VAL A 31 -12.79 13.52 2.89
N VAL A 32 -12.35 12.27 2.96
CA VAL A 32 -12.49 11.28 1.87
C VAL A 32 -13.96 11.04 1.50
N LYS A 33 -14.83 10.95 2.51
CA LYS A 33 -16.29 10.86 2.33
C LYS A 33 -16.87 12.10 1.67
N ALA A 34 -16.56 13.27 2.21
CA ALA A 34 -17.10 14.55 1.72
C ALA A 34 -16.71 14.82 0.26
N ALA A 35 -15.50 14.42 -0.14
CA ALA A 35 -15.01 14.56 -1.51
C ALA A 35 -15.50 13.46 -2.47
N ASN A 36 -16.26 12.46 -1.99
CA ASN A 36 -16.70 11.29 -2.77
C ASN A 36 -15.56 10.62 -3.56
N MET A 37 -14.36 10.59 -2.97
CA MET A 37 -13.13 10.14 -3.64
C MET A 37 -13.07 8.62 -3.85
N VAL A 38 -13.77 7.86 -3.01
CA VAL A 38 -13.71 6.40 -3.01
C VAL A 38 -15.10 5.80 -2.81
N ARG A 39 -15.29 4.57 -3.30
CA ARG A 39 -16.48 3.78 -3.02
C ARG A 39 -16.29 3.05 -1.70
N LEU A 40 -17.08 3.44 -0.69
CA LEU A 40 -16.94 2.96 0.70
C LEU A 40 -17.76 1.72 1.00
N THR A 41 -18.72 1.38 0.13
CA THR A 41 -19.52 0.16 0.25
C THR A 41 -19.25 -0.76 -0.92
N GLU A 42 -19.34 -2.07 -0.66
CA GLU A 42 -19.22 -3.11 -1.69
C GLU A 42 -20.26 -2.91 -2.80
N GLU A 43 -21.49 -2.54 -2.45
CA GLU A 43 -22.55 -2.24 -3.41
C GLU A 43 -22.16 -1.09 -4.34
N SER A 44 -21.71 0.05 -3.79
CA SER A 44 -21.31 1.21 -4.59
C SER A 44 -20.08 0.91 -5.47
N PHE A 45 -19.17 0.05 -5.02
CA PHE A 45 -18.05 -0.42 -5.82
C PHE A 45 -18.49 -1.35 -6.96
N ASN A 46 -19.41 -2.28 -6.66
CA ASN A 46 -19.90 -3.24 -7.64
C ASN A 46 -20.70 -2.56 -8.76
N VAL A 47 -21.44 -1.49 -8.46
CA VAL A 47 -22.10 -0.67 -9.50
C VAL A 47 -21.09 -0.16 -10.54
N GLU A 48 -19.97 0.42 -10.11
CA GLU A 48 -18.92 0.92 -11.01
C GLU A 48 -18.24 -0.23 -11.77
N ARG A 49 -17.96 -1.34 -11.07
CA ARG A 49 -17.35 -2.53 -11.68
C ARG A 49 -18.24 -3.14 -12.75
N GLU A 50 -19.53 -3.29 -12.49
CA GLU A 50 -20.49 -3.81 -13.45
C GLU A 50 -20.65 -2.89 -14.67
N ALA A 51 -20.63 -1.57 -14.46
CA ALA A 51 -20.63 -0.60 -15.55
C ALA A 51 -19.43 -0.82 -16.48
N MET A 52 -18.23 -0.99 -15.92
CA MET A 52 -17.02 -1.28 -16.72
C MET A 52 -17.09 -2.65 -17.42
N VAL A 53 -17.56 -3.70 -16.72
CA VAL A 53 -17.73 -5.04 -17.30
C VAL A 53 -18.65 -5.00 -18.53
N LYS A 54 -19.74 -4.24 -18.47
CA LYS A 54 -20.67 -4.07 -19.60
C LYS A 54 -19.99 -3.43 -20.81
N VAL A 55 -19.10 -2.45 -20.61
CA VAL A 55 -18.32 -1.86 -21.71
C VAL A 55 -17.42 -2.91 -22.35
N CYS A 56 -16.66 -3.67 -21.55
CA CYS A 56 -15.76 -4.69 -22.07
C CYS A 56 -16.50 -5.82 -22.83
N GLN A 57 -17.70 -6.17 -22.38
CA GLN A 57 -18.53 -7.21 -22.99
C GLN A 57 -19.16 -6.81 -24.32
N GLN A 58 -19.05 -5.54 -24.75
CA GLN A 58 -19.43 -5.12 -26.10
C GLN A 58 -18.54 -5.77 -27.17
N CYS A 59 -17.28 -6.08 -26.83
CA CYS A 59 -16.29 -6.63 -27.76
C CYS A 59 -15.74 -8.00 -27.34
N HIS A 60 -15.74 -8.30 -26.04
CA HIS A 60 -15.12 -9.52 -25.49
C HIS A 60 -16.15 -10.45 -24.83
N SER A 61 -15.87 -11.75 -24.85
CA SER A 61 -16.73 -12.73 -24.19
C SER A 61 -16.80 -12.51 -22.68
N ALA A 62 -17.93 -12.86 -22.06
CA ALA A 62 -18.12 -12.73 -20.62
C ALA A 62 -17.04 -13.47 -19.82
N THR A 63 -16.62 -14.66 -20.26
CA THR A 63 -15.55 -15.44 -19.65
C THR A 63 -14.21 -14.72 -19.73
N TYR A 64 -13.87 -14.14 -20.87
CA TYR A 64 -12.62 -13.38 -21.03
C TYR A 64 -12.59 -12.16 -20.11
N VAL A 65 -13.67 -11.37 -20.09
CA VAL A 65 -13.78 -10.19 -19.23
C VAL A 65 -13.65 -10.59 -17.77
N LYS A 66 -14.46 -11.56 -17.31
CA LYS A 66 -14.40 -12.06 -15.93
C LYS A 66 -12.99 -12.48 -15.54
N LYS A 67 -12.32 -13.29 -16.39
CA LYS A 67 -10.99 -13.81 -16.06
C LYS A 67 -9.93 -12.72 -15.98
N ASN A 68 -10.00 -11.69 -16.84
CA ASN A 68 -9.03 -10.59 -16.79
C ASN A 68 -9.23 -9.70 -15.56
N PHE A 69 -10.48 -9.40 -15.17
CA PHE A 69 -10.75 -8.71 -13.91
C PHE A 69 -10.27 -9.50 -12.70
N GLU A 70 -10.51 -10.82 -12.67
CA GLU A 70 -9.98 -11.69 -11.61
C GLU A 70 -8.45 -11.63 -11.56
N ASN A 71 -7.77 -11.73 -12.70
CA ASN A 71 -6.31 -11.66 -12.77
C ASN A 71 -5.77 -10.30 -12.30
N ALA A 72 -6.43 -9.20 -12.68
CA ALA A 72 -6.08 -7.87 -12.23
C ALA A 72 -6.25 -7.74 -10.70
N ASP A 73 -7.37 -8.21 -10.16
CA ASP A 73 -7.62 -8.22 -8.71
C ASP A 73 -6.55 -9.03 -7.95
N GLN A 74 -6.11 -10.17 -8.49
CA GLN A 74 -5.00 -10.95 -7.91
C GLN A 74 -3.67 -10.19 -7.93
N MET A 75 -3.40 -9.42 -9.00
CA MET A 75 -2.20 -8.58 -9.05
C MET A 75 -2.22 -7.50 -7.96
N ILE A 76 -3.38 -6.90 -7.71
CA ILE A 76 -3.52 -5.90 -6.64
C ILE A 76 -3.33 -6.55 -5.29
N LYS A 77 -3.95 -7.72 -5.05
CA LYS A 77 -3.78 -8.47 -3.80
C LYS A 77 -2.31 -8.78 -3.53
N ALA A 78 -1.58 -9.31 -4.51
CA ALA A 78 -0.15 -9.63 -4.37
C ALA A 78 0.71 -8.37 -4.16
N SER A 79 0.33 -7.24 -4.74
CA SER A 79 1.02 -5.96 -4.53
C SER A 79 0.72 -5.38 -3.14
N ASP A 80 -0.53 -5.50 -2.69
CA ASP A 80 -0.99 -5.04 -1.37
C ASP A 80 -0.36 -5.83 -0.23
N GLU A 81 -0.17 -7.13 -0.40
CA GLU A 81 0.55 -7.99 0.56
C GLU A 81 1.94 -7.42 0.85
N ILE A 82 2.74 -7.22 -0.19
CA ILE A 82 4.12 -6.75 -0.08
C ILE A 82 4.17 -5.31 0.45
N PHE A 83 3.26 -4.45 -0.02
CA PHE A 83 3.23 -3.06 0.40
C PHE A 83 2.75 -2.91 1.85
N ALA A 84 1.78 -3.72 2.29
CA ALA A 84 1.36 -3.76 3.68
C ALA A 84 2.52 -4.19 4.60
N GLU A 85 3.29 -5.20 4.20
CA GLU A 85 4.49 -5.60 4.95
C GLU A 85 5.50 -4.44 5.08
N ALA A 86 5.76 -3.70 4.00
CA ALA A 86 6.66 -2.54 4.02
C ALA A 86 6.18 -1.46 5.01
N ILE A 87 4.87 -1.18 5.04
CA ILE A 87 4.26 -0.22 5.98
C ILE A 87 4.46 -0.69 7.43
N GLU A 88 4.14 -1.96 7.71
CA GLU A 88 4.26 -2.52 9.06
C GLU A 88 5.71 -2.58 9.54
N LEU A 89 6.66 -2.82 8.63
CA LEU A 89 8.09 -2.79 8.93
C LEU A 89 8.53 -1.39 9.39
N VAL A 90 8.17 -0.34 8.65
CA VAL A 90 8.49 1.05 9.03
C VAL A 90 7.77 1.45 10.33
N ALA A 91 6.50 1.07 10.48
CA ALA A 91 5.73 1.34 11.70
C ALA A 91 6.38 0.71 12.94
N LYS A 92 6.86 -0.53 12.85
CA LYS A 92 7.58 -1.20 13.95
C LYS A 92 8.87 -0.46 14.32
N LEU A 93 9.64 0.01 13.34
CA LEU A 93 10.85 0.78 13.62
C LEU A 93 10.57 2.11 14.35
N TYR A 94 9.44 2.78 14.05
CA TYR A 94 9.01 3.94 14.83
C TYR A 94 8.57 3.55 16.25
N GLN A 95 7.79 2.47 16.39
CA GLN A 95 7.33 1.98 17.70
C GLN A 95 8.51 1.61 18.61
N ASP A 96 9.54 1.01 18.02
CA ASP A 96 10.77 0.64 18.72
C ASP A 96 11.68 1.84 19.02
N GLY A 97 11.33 3.04 18.54
CA GLY A 97 12.12 4.26 18.71
C GLY A 97 13.44 4.29 17.91
N ILE A 98 13.62 3.32 17.00
CA ILE A 98 14.80 3.22 16.13
C ILE A 98 14.72 4.29 15.05
N LEU A 99 13.58 4.38 14.37
CA LEU A 99 13.23 5.54 13.58
C LEU A 99 12.59 6.59 14.49
N LYS A 100 12.89 7.85 14.20
CA LYS A 100 12.33 8.99 14.91
C LYS A 100 11.58 9.84 13.91
N SER A 101 10.33 10.15 14.22
CA SER A 101 9.64 11.18 13.47
C SER A 101 10.18 12.55 13.87
N LYS A 102 10.57 13.37 12.89
CA LYS A 102 10.93 14.78 13.13
C LYS A 102 9.72 15.71 13.18
N THR A 103 8.53 15.22 12.82
CA THR A 103 7.29 15.98 12.78
C THR A 103 6.24 15.35 13.69
N ASN A 104 5.25 16.13 14.13
CA ASN A 104 4.10 15.58 14.86
C ASN A 104 3.13 14.93 13.85
N MET A 105 3.55 13.83 13.23
CA MET A 105 2.73 13.09 12.26
C MET A 105 1.46 12.58 12.92
N ALA A 106 0.30 12.88 12.33
CA ALA A 106 -1.01 12.42 12.85
C ALA A 106 -1.16 10.90 12.81
N THR A 107 -0.37 10.21 11.97
CA THR A 107 -0.37 8.76 11.82
C THR A 107 0.55 8.06 12.81
N PHE A 108 1.38 8.78 13.57
CA PHE A 108 2.38 8.18 14.44
C PHE A 108 1.73 7.18 15.42
N PRO A 109 2.25 5.95 15.57
CA PRO A 109 3.58 5.47 15.13
C PRO A 109 3.60 4.77 13.76
N TYR A 110 2.62 4.99 12.88
CA TYR A 110 2.67 4.57 11.48
C TYR A 110 3.30 5.65 10.59
N PRO A 111 3.94 5.27 9.47
CA PRO A 111 4.34 6.24 8.45
C PRO A 111 3.12 6.95 7.89
N ASP A 112 3.30 8.20 7.45
CA ASP A 112 2.28 8.94 6.71
C ASP A 112 2.64 8.95 5.23
N LEU A 113 1.96 8.14 4.41
CA LEU A 113 2.22 8.05 2.98
C LEU A 113 1.95 9.37 2.24
N LEU A 114 1.24 10.31 2.86
CA LEU A 114 0.91 11.62 2.28
C LEU A 114 1.88 12.74 2.68
N THR A 115 2.97 12.45 3.42
CA THR A 115 4.10 13.39 3.56
C THR A 115 5.08 13.30 2.39
N PHE A 116 4.85 12.35 1.48
CA PHE A 116 5.63 12.14 0.26
C PHE A 116 7.15 12.05 0.51
N TYR A 117 7.93 12.95 -0.11
CA TYR A 117 9.38 13.00 -0.02
C TYR A 117 9.90 13.71 1.24
N GLU A 118 9.02 14.26 2.08
CA GLU A 118 9.39 14.89 3.36
C GLU A 118 9.65 13.81 4.42
N VAL A 119 10.66 12.97 4.17
CA VAL A 119 11.08 11.84 5.00
C VAL A 119 12.60 11.87 5.20
N ASP A 120 13.08 11.22 6.26
CA ASP A 120 14.43 11.46 6.77
C ASP A 120 15.42 10.32 6.52
N THR A 121 14.93 9.16 6.09
CA THR A 121 15.75 7.96 5.90
C THR A 121 15.50 7.30 4.55
N HIS A 122 16.54 6.61 4.05
CA HIS A 122 16.46 5.81 2.82
C HIS A 122 15.32 4.78 2.88
N LEU A 123 15.08 4.17 4.04
CA LEU A 123 13.99 3.21 4.23
C LEU A 123 12.61 3.83 3.96
N GLU A 124 12.38 5.05 4.45
CA GLU A 124 11.12 5.78 4.23
C GLU A 124 10.97 6.21 2.76
N VAL A 125 12.07 6.61 2.10
CA VAL A 125 12.08 6.90 0.65
C VAL A 125 11.68 5.66 -0.16
N LEU A 126 12.21 4.48 0.18
CA LEU A 126 11.84 3.23 -0.48
C LEU A 126 10.34 2.91 -0.29
N LEU A 127 9.81 3.09 0.92
CA LEU A 127 8.37 2.91 1.17
C LEU A 127 7.52 3.85 0.30
N TYR A 128 7.97 5.09 0.15
CA TYR A 128 7.31 6.07 -0.69
C TYR A 128 7.35 5.70 -2.18
N GLU A 129 8.49 5.24 -2.70
CA GLU A 129 8.58 4.74 -4.08
C GLU A 129 7.65 3.54 -4.32
N MET A 130 7.56 2.62 -3.35
CA MET A 130 6.60 1.52 -3.42
C MET A 130 5.16 2.02 -3.52
N PHE A 131 4.81 3.09 -2.79
CA PHE A 131 3.47 3.67 -2.79
C PHE A 131 3.12 4.39 -4.11
N MET A 132 3.97 5.30 -4.54
CA MET A 132 3.67 6.23 -5.63
C MET A 132 4.04 5.70 -7.01
N ASP A 133 5.00 4.77 -7.09
CA ASP A 133 5.46 4.26 -8.37
C ASP A 133 5.06 2.79 -8.55
N TYR A 134 5.64 1.88 -7.76
CA TYR A 134 5.56 0.45 -8.06
C TYR A 134 4.15 -0.12 -7.87
N ARG A 135 3.47 0.22 -6.76
CA ARG A 135 2.08 -0.21 -6.55
C ARG A 135 1.13 0.43 -7.57
N GLN A 136 1.34 1.69 -7.95
CA GLN A 136 0.50 2.36 -8.96
C GLN A 136 0.66 1.72 -10.34
N LYS A 137 1.89 1.33 -10.71
CA LYS A 137 2.15 0.58 -11.93
C LYS A 137 1.49 -0.79 -11.90
N SER A 138 1.60 -1.55 -10.82
CA SER A 138 0.84 -2.81 -10.67
C SER A 138 -0.66 -2.59 -10.84
N PHE A 139 -1.20 -1.54 -10.21
CA PHE A 139 -2.62 -1.24 -10.26
C PHE A 139 -3.10 -0.83 -11.65
N GLN A 140 -2.60 0.29 -12.14
CA GLN A 140 -3.07 0.88 -13.39
C GLN A 140 -2.79 -0.07 -14.57
N ALA A 141 -1.59 -0.64 -14.66
CA ALA A 141 -1.22 -1.50 -15.79
C ALA A 141 -2.05 -2.79 -15.87
N SER A 142 -2.45 -3.36 -14.72
CA SER A 142 -3.30 -4.56 -14.73
C SER A 142 -4.70 -4.29 -15.29
N PHE A 143 -5.29 -3.13 -14.99
CA PHE A 143 -6.58 -2.75 -15.55
C PHE A 143 -6.50 -2.12 -16.96
N HIS A 144 -5.29 -1.80 -17.44
CA HIS A 144 -5.02 -1.33 -18.80
C HIS A 144 -4.31 -2.37 -19.69
N PHE A 145 -4.29 -3.65 -19.28
CA PHE A 145 -3.74 -4.75 -20.07
C PHE A 145 -2.28 -4.58 -20.50
N MET A 146 -1.44 -4.02 -19.62
CA MET A 146 -0.01 -3.83 -19.86
C MET A 146 0.83 -4.80 -19.01
N PRO A 147 0.99 -6.08 -19.44
CA PRO A 147 1.58 -7.13 -18.62
C PRO A 147 3.03 -6.87 -18.23
N ASP A 148 3.81 -6.24 -19.12
CA ASP A 148 5.20 -5.87 -18.87
C ASP A 148 5.30 -4.85 -17.73
N TYR A 149 4.46 -3.82 -17.76
CA TYR A 149 4.39 -2.79 -16.72
C TYR A 149 3.89 -3.34 -15.38
N SER A 150 2.80 -4.11 -15.37
CA SER A 150 2.26 -4.66 -14.13
C SER A 150 3.24 -5.63 -13.48
N THR A 151 3.99 -6.39 -14.29
CA THR A 151 4.90 -7.42 -13.79
C THR A 151 6.27 -6.86 -13.45
N TRP A 152 7.00 -6.30 -14.41
CA TRP A 152 8.41 -5.96 -14.25
C TRP A 152 8.64 -4.59 -13.62
N TYR A 153 7.76 -3.64 -13.88
CA TYR A 153 7.86 -2.28 -13.35
C TYR A 153 7.00 -2.06 -12.09
N GLY A 154 6.00 -2.92 -11.88
CA GLY A 154 5.19 -2.97 -10.66
C GLY A 154 5.65 -4.06 -9.70
N LEU A 155 5.09 -5.26 -9.84
CA LEU A 155 5.23 -6.34 -8.85
C LEU A 155 6.70 -6.75 -8.59
N ALA A 156 7.53 -6.87 -9.63
CA ALA A 156 8.93 -7.24 -9.48
C ALA A 156 9.74 -6.17 -8.73
N LYS A 157 9.41 -4.88 -8.93
CA LYS A 157 10.01 -3.78 -8.17
C LYS A 157 9.59 -3.84 -6.70
N LEU A 158 8.30 -4.04 -6.41
CA LEU A 158 7.82 -4.26 -5.03
C LEU A 158 8.59 -5.41 -4.35
N LYS A 159 8.69 -6.57 -5.02
CA LYS A 159 9.40 -7.75 -4.51
C LYS A 159 10.89 -7.49 -4.25
N LYS A 160 11.56 -6.74 -5.12
CA LYS A 160 12.96 -6.36 -4.91
C LYS A 160 13.10 -5.41 -3.73
N THR A 161 12.28 -4.37 -3.69
CA THR A 161 12.38 -3.30 -2.68
C THR A 161 12.10 -3.81 -1.28
N ILE A 162 11.13 -4.71 -1.07
CA ILE A 162 10.89 -5.26 0.28
C ILE A 162 12.09 -6.05 0.81
N VAL A 163 12.85 -6.74 -0.06
CA VAL A 163 14.09 -7.43 0.35
C VAL A 163 15.13 -6.42 0.81
N GLU A 164 15.31 -5.32 0.07
CA GLU A 164 16.21 -4.23 0.46
C GLU A 164 15.78 -3.59 1.79
N MET A 165 14.49 -3.33 1.98
CA MET A 165 13.94 -2.78 3.22
C MET A 165 14.18 -3.68 4.44
N ARG A 166 14.04 -5.01 4.28
CA ARG A 166 14.33 -5.98 5.35
C ARG A 166 15.80 -5.97 5.76
N GLU A 167 16.72 -5.86 4.79
CA GLU A 167 18.15 -5.74 5.09
C GLU A 167 18.48 -4.42 5.81
N ILE A 168 17.85 -3.32 5.41
CA ILE A 168 18.02 -2.01 6.08
C ILE A 168 17.47 -2.07 7.52
N ASP A 169 16.28 -2.63 7.75
CA ASP A 169 15.70 -2.83 9.09
C ASP A 169 16.66 -3.60 10.02
N LYS A 170 17.21 -4.71 9.53
CA LYS A 170 18.21 -5.50 10.27
C LYS A 170 19.42 -4.67 10.66
N HIS A 171 20.00 -3.91 9.72
CA HIS A 171 21.15 -3.06 10.02
C HIS A 171 20.81 -1.93 11.02
N MET A 172 19.64 -1.31 10.89
CA MET A 172 19.18 -0.27 11.83
C MET A 172 19.03 -0.82 13.25
N ARG A 173 18.44 -2.01 13.40
CA ARG A 173 18.30 -2.70 14.70
C ARG A 173 19.65 -3.06 15.31
N MET A 174 20.59 -3.60 14.51
CA MET A 174 21.94 -3.90 14.97
C MET A 174 22.67 -2.65 15.47
N ALA A 175 22.61 -1.56 14.70
CA ALA A 175 23.24 -0.29 15.07
C ALA A 175 22.61 0.33 16.34
N HIS A 176 21.30 0.23 16.50
CA HIS A 176 20.58 0.70 17.68
C HIS A 176 21.02 -0.08 18.94
N ASN A 177 21.03 -1.41 18.86
CA ASN A 177 21.43 -2.26 19.99
C ASN A 177 22.89 -2.06 20.38
N HIS A 178 23.78 -1.89 19.39
CA HIS A 178 25.19 -1.59 19.67
C HIS A 178 25.35 -0.27 20.42
N LYS A 179 24.66 0.79 20.00
CA LYS A 179 24.65 2.09 20.70
C LYS A 179 24.06 2.02 22.11
N ALA A 180 23.09 1.12 22.34
CA ALA A 180 22.51 0.92 23.67
C ALA A 180 23.47 0.17 24.62
N MET A 181 24.32 -0.72 24.09
CA MET A 181 25.32 -1.46 24.88
C MET A 181 26.57 -0.65 25.21
N THR A 182 26.89 0.39 24.42
CA THR A 182 28.08 1.24 24.60
C THR A 182 27.82 2.54 25.35
N LYS A 183 26.57 2.78 25.77
CA LYS A 183 26.15 3.86 26.66
C LYS A 183 26.01 3.36 28.09
#